data_AF-A0A847D815-F1
#
_entry.id   AF-A0A847D815-F1
#
_cell.length_a   1.000
_cell.length_b   1.000
_cell.length_c   1.000
_cell.angle_alpha   90.00
_cell.angle_beta   90.00
_cell.angle_gamma   90.00
#
_symmetry.space_group_name_H-M   'P 1'
#
loop_
_entity.id
_entity.type
_entity.pdbx_description
1 polymer ?
#
loop_
_entity_poly.entity_id
_entity_poly.type
_entity_poly.pdbx_seq_one_letter_code
_entity_poly.pdbx_strand_id
1 'polypeptide(L)' 'NQMDLVIFLRDPLAAMPHEPDVTALIRLSDVYEIPLATNIGTAEVLLRGLDAGFVDWREFYNAEGSIDFG' A
#
# COMPACT_ATOMS: atom_id res chain seq x y z
N ASN A 1 -7.66 9.46 3.49
CA ASN A 1 -6.84 8.23 3.62
C ASN A 1 -5.42 8.68 3.93
N GLN A 2 -4.73 8.15 4.96
CA GLN A 2 -3.42 8.69 5.45
C GLN A 2 -2.22 7.75 5.21
N MET A 3 -2.36 6.75 4.33
CA MET A 3 -1.31 5.76 4.07
C MET A 3 -0.92 5.75 2.59
N ASP A 4 0.38 5.90 2.32
CA ASP A 4 0.93 6.01 0.97
C ASP A 4 1.40 4.67 0.40
N LEU A 5 1.84 3.74 1.26
CA LEU A 5 2.23 2.38 0.90
C LEU A 5 2.14 1.43 2.10
N VAL A 6 2.07 0.13 1.81
CA VAL A 6 2.12 -0.95 2.81
C VAL A 6 3.32 -1.86 2.53
N ILE A 7 4.14 -2.10 3.56
CA ILE A 7 5.19 -3.12 3.54
C ILE A 7 4.77 -4.24 4.50
N PHE A 8 4.47 -5.42 3.95
CA PHE A 8 4.00 -6.59 4.68
C PHE A 8 4.99 -7.75 4.51
N LEU A 9 6.05 -7.76 5.31
CA LEU A 9 7.06 -8.82 5.31
C LEU A 9 6.65 -9.93 6.28
N ARG A 10 6.21 -11.06 5.73
CA ARG A 10 5.90 -12.27 6.50
C ARG A 10 7.08 -13.24 6.51
N ASP A 11 7.23 -13.99 7.60
CA ASP A 11 8.12 -15.15 7.62
C ASP A 11 7.49 -16.28 6.77
N PRO A 12 8.16 -16.78 5.72
CA PRO A 12 7.64 -17.89 4.92
C PRO A 12 7.64 -19.23 5.65
N LEU A 13 8.37 -19.37 6.76
CA LEU A 13 8.57 -20.62 7.49
C LEU A 13 7.68 -20.75 8.74
N ALA A 14 7.11 -19.65 9.23
CA ALA A 14 6.21 -19.65 10.39
C ALA A 14 4.75 -19.44 9.95
N ALA A 15 4.12 -20.49 9.39
CA ALA A 15 2.69 -20.47 9.12
C ALA A 15 1.91 -20.57 10.44
N MET A 16 1.18 -19.52 10.83
CA MET A 16 0.31 -19.58 12.00
C MET A 16 -1.06 -20.18 11.61
N PRO A 17 -1.67 -21.08 12.41
CA PRO A 17 -2.90 -21.83 12.05
C PRO A 17 -4.16 -20.97 11.90
N HIS A 18 -4.06 -19.69 12.24
CA HIS A 18 -5.13 -18.70 12.23
C HIS A 18 -4.69 -17.50 11.39
N GLU A 19 -4.20 -17.69 10.17
CA GLU A 19 -4.01 -16.60 9.21
C GLU A 19 -5.30 -16.38 8.37
N PRO A 20 -6.32 -15.66 8.85
CA PRO A 20 -7.05 -14.81 7.93
C PRO A 20 -6.16 -13.62 7.54
N ASP A 21 -6.38 -13.13 6.33
CA ASP A 21 -6.11 -11.75 5.89
C ASP A 21 -4.81 -11.35 5.20
N VAL A 22 -3.95 -12.27 4.73
CA VAL A 22 -3.01 -11.89 3.64
C VAL A 22 -3.79 -11.53 2.38
N THR A 23 -4.76 -12.38 2.04
CA THR A 23 -5.64 -12.14 0.89
C THR A 23 -6.56 -10.94 1.11
N ALA A 24 -7.03 -10.70 2.32
CA ALA A 24 -7.84 -9.51 2.59
C ALA A 24 -7.00 -8.24 2.55
N LEU A 25 -5.77 -8.26 3.06
CA LEU A 25 -4.83 -7.13 2.95
C LEU A 25 -4.52 -6.81 1.48
N ILE A 26 -4.28 -7.83 0.65
CA ILE A 26 -4.11 -7.65 -0.79
C ILE A 26 -5.38 -7.03 -1.40
N ARG A 27 -6.56 -7.59 -1.11
CA ARG A 27 -7.83 -7.06 -1.63
C ARG A 27 -8.11 -5.63 -1.19
N LEU A 28 -7.80 -5.27 0.06
CA LEU A 28 -7.89 -3.91 0.57
C LEU A 28 -6.92 -2.99 -0.18
N SER A 29 -5.69 -3.43 -0.38
CA SER A 29 -4.68 -2.67 -1.12
C SER A 29 -5.13 -2.43 -2.56
N ASP A 30 -5.73 -3.42 -3.23
CA ASP A 30 -6.27 -3.27 -4.57
C ASP A 30 -7.47 -2.30 -4.61
N VAL A 31 -8.40 -2.40 -3.66
CA VAL A 31 -9.61 -1.53 -3.59
C VAL A 31 -9.25 -0.06 -3.36
N TYR A 32 -8.22 0.21 -2.55
CA TYR A 32 -7.77 1.58 -2.26
C TYR A 32 -6.57 2.01 -3.12
N GLU A 33 -6.21 1.18 -4.10
CA GLU A 33 -5.07 1.36 -5.00
C GLU A 33 -3.77 1.67 -4.24
N ILE A 34 -3.58 1.11 -3.05
CA ILE A 34 -2.42 1.34 -2.20
C ILE A 34 -1.29 0.40 -2.64
N PRO A 35 -0.08 0.92 -2.95
CA PRO A 35 1.08 0.08 -3.22
C PRO A 35 1.40 -0.87 -2.06
N LEU A 36 1.57 -2.16 -2.38
CA LEU A 36 1.84 -3.21 -1.39
C LEU A 36 3.14 -3.96 -1.74
N ALA A 37 4.08 -4.03 -0.80
CA ALA A 37 5.26 -4.88 -0.88
C ALA A 37 5.14 -6.08 0.07
N THR A 38 5.28 -7.29 -0.47
CA THR A 38 5.26 -8.55 0.32
C THR A 38 6.64 -9.17 0.51
N ASN A 39 7.67 -8.57 -0.09
CA ASN A 39 9.07 -8.99 0.01
C ASN A 39 9.99 -7.76 -0.02
N ILE A 40 11.26 -7.99 0.34
CA ILE A 40 12.26 -6.91 0.45
C ILE A 40 12.55 -6.27 -0.91
N GLY A 41 12.62 -7.04 -2.00
CA GLY A 41 12.90 -6.49 -3.34
C GLY A 41 11.81 -5.54 -3.81
N THR A 42 10.54 -5.88 -3.60
CA THR A 42 9.41 -4.99 -3.89
C THR A 42 9.43 -3.77 -2.98
N ALA A 43 9.74 -3.93 -1.69
CA ALA A 43 9.82 -2.82 -0.74
C ALA A 43 10.89 -1.79 -1.15
N GLU A 44 12.07 -2.26 -1.60
CA GLU A 44 13.14 -1.39 -2.08
C GLU A 44 12.71 -0.55 -3.29
N VAL A 45 12.03 -1.16 -4.26
CA VAL A 45 11.54 -0.45 -5.45
C VAL A 45 10.48 0.59 -5.06
N LEU A 46 9.53 0.25 -4.19
CA LEU A 46 8.50 1.19 -3.75
C LEU A 46 9.08 2.37 -2.98
N LEU A 47 10.05 2.14 -2.09
CA LEU A 47 10.71 3.20 -1.34
C LEU A 47 11.48 4.16 -2.25
N ARG A 48 12.21 3.64 -3.24
CA ARG A 48 12.91 4.48 -4.24
C ARG A 48 11.92 5.25 -5.11
N GLY A 49 10.78 4.65 -5.45
CA GLY A 49 9.72 5.32 -6.20
C GLY A 49 9.05 6.44 -5.39
N LEU A 50 8.86 6.24 -4.09
CA LEU A 50 8.35 7.26 -3.17
C LEU A 50 9.32 8.44 -3.08
N ASP A 51 10.62 8.16 -2.86
CA ASP A 51 11.67 9.20 -2.80
C ASP A 51 11.80 10.00 -4.10
N ALA A 52 11.52 9.34 -5.25
CA ALA A 52 11.52 9.96 -6.57
C ALA A 52 10.21 10.70 -6.93
N GLY A 53 9.19 10.70 -6.07
CA GLY A 53 7.91 11.38 -6.30
C GLY A 53 6.95 10.64 -7.25
N PHE A 54 7.15 9.34 -7.51
CA PHE A 54 6.27 8.57 -8.40
C PHE A 54 4.89 8.27 -7.81
N VAL A 55 4.68 8.59 -6.54
CA VAL A 55 3.42 8.34 -5.81
C VAL A 55 2.68 9.65 -5.49
N ASP A 56 3.25 10.80 -5.86
CA ASP A 56 2.72 12.15 -5.55
C ASP A 56 1.35 12.41 -6.19
N TRP A 57 0.99 11.66 -7.24
CA TRP A 57 -0.35 11.70 -7.84
C TRP A 57 -1.47 11.42 -6.82
N ARG A 58 -1.17 10.69 -5.73
CA ARG A 58 -2.11 10.43 -4.64
C ARG A 58 -2.40 11.65 -3.78
N GLU A 59 -1.49 12.63 -3.71
CA GLU A 59 -1.75 13.89 -3.00
C GLU A 59 -2.94 14.62 -3.62
N PHE A 60 -3.06 14.57 -4.95
CA PHE A 60 -4.17 15.15 -5.69
C PHE A 60 -5.49 14.40 -5.43
N TYR A 61 -5.47 13.07 -5.37
CA TYR A 61 -6.65 12.26 -5.02
C TYR A 61 -7.12 12.49 -3.57
N ASN A 62 -6.18 12.64 -2.63
CA ASN A 62 -6.50 12.96 -1.24
C ASN A 62 -7.02 14.41 -1.09
N ALA A 63 -6.58 15.33 -1.95
CA ALA A 63 -7.07 16.71 -2.01
C ALA A 63 -8.45 16.81 -2.69
N GLU A 64 -8.76 15.98 -3.69
CA GLU A 64 -10.06 15.95 -4.37
C GLU A 64 -11.22 15.51 -3.44
N GLY A 65 -10.92 14.79 -2.36
CA GLY A 65 -11.88 14.54 -1.26
C GLY A 65 -12.31 15.79 -0.48
N SER A 66 -11.79 16.97 -0.81
CA SER A 66 -12.16 18.29 -0.26
C SER A 66 -12.64 19.30 -1.30
N ILE A 67 -12.85 18.88 -2.56
CA ILE A 67 -13.50 19.73 -3.55
C ILE A 67 -15.00 19.59 -3.36
N ASP A 68 -15.54 20.47 -2.52
CA ASP A 68 -16.97 20.77 -2.47
C ASP A 68 -17.38 21.33 -3.84
N PHE A 69 -18.17 20.57 -4.60
CA PHE A 69 -18.81 21.08 -5.81
C PHE A 69 -19.97 22.00 -5.40
N GLY A 70 -19.61 23.18 -4.87
CA GLY A 70 -20.50 24.32 -4.66
C GLY A 70 -20.54 25.25 -5.87
#